data_AF-A0A0F9XI48-F1
#
_entry.id   AF-A0A0F9XI48-F1
#
_cell.length_a   1.000
_cell.length_b   1.000
_cell.length_c   1.000
_cell.angle_alpha   90.00
_cell.angle_beta   90.00
_cell.angle_gamma   90.00
#
_symmetry.space_group_name_H-M   'P 1'
#
loop_
_entity.id
_entity.type
_entity.pdbx_description
1 polymer ?
#
loop_
_entity_poly.entity_id
_entity_poly.type
_entity_poly.pdbx_seq_one_letter_code
_entity_poly.pdbx_strand_id
1 'polypeptide(L)'
;MKIDDVVRIDKCEMCPGVVGKVVPVKGFREDTETMVKLGFGRGRPAAGRPEFFSVDDLTVVNVHILGDTENPASSEDVEQTVESLQDKE
;
A
#
# COMPACT_ATOMS: atom_id res chain seq x y z
N MET A 1 -3.35 4.53 3.85
CA MET A 1 -2.32 3.52 4.16
C MET A 1 -2.36 2.48 3.03
N LYS A 2 -1.20 2.12 2.48
CA LYS A 2 -1.03 1.18 1.37
C LYS A 2 0.04 0.14 1.70
N ILE A 3 0.17 -0.89 0.87
CA ILE A 3 1.29 -1.84 0.98
C ILE A 3 2.58 -1.06 0.74
N ASP A 4 3.64 -1.41 1.49
CA ASP A 4 4.95 -0.74 1.50
C ASP A 4 5.01 0.61 2.22
N ASP A 5 3.86 1.20 2.62
CA ASP A 5 3.87 2.34 3.53
C ASP A 5 4.59 1.99 4.84
N VAL A 6 5.32 2.96 5.36
CA VAL A 6 6.07 2.80 6.61
C VAL A 6 5.29 3.42 7.75
N VAL A 7 4.96 2.58 8.73
CA VAL A 7 4.10 2.96 9.85
C VAL A 7 4.77 2.73 11.18
N ARG A 8 4.42 3.58 12.13
CA ARG A 8 4.82 3.49 13.53
C ARG A 8 3.67 2.90 14.32
N ILE A 9 4.00 1.98 15.21
CA ILE A 9 3.03 1.38 16.12
C ILE A 9 2.91 2.27 17.35
N ASP A 10 1.78 2.93 17.54
CA ASP A 10 1.57 3.81 18.69
C ASP A 10 0.94 3.06 19.87
N LYS A 11 0.20 2.00 19.58
CA LYS A 11 -0.43 1.18 20.61
C LYS A 11 -0.41 -0.31 20.24
N CYS A 12 -0.06 -1.16 21.21
CA CYS A 12 -0.25 -2.61 21.14
C CYS A 12 -0.36 -3.17 22.55
N GLU A 13 -1.58 -3.55 22.97
CA GLU A 13 -1.82 -4.07 24.32
C GLU A 13 -1.19 -5.46 24.53
N MET A 14 -1.21 -6.31 23.49
CA MET A 14 -0.61 -7.65 23.53
C MET A 14 0.92 -7.63 23.39
N CYS A 15 1.49 -6.52 22.91
CA CYS A 15 2.89 -6.46 22.50
C CYS A 15 3.53 -5.09 22.76
N PRO A 16 3.70 -4.69 24.03
CA PRO A 16 4.28 -3.38 24.37
C PRO A 16 5.69 -3.19 23.80
N GLY A 17 6.45 -4.27 23.59
CA GLY A 17 7.81 -4.22 23.03
C GLY A 17 7.91 -3.85 21.54
N VAL A 18 6.79 -3.62 20.84
CA VAL A 18 6.79 -3.04 19.49
C VAL A 18 6.24 -1.62 19.42
N VAL A 19 5.67 -1.11 20.51
CA VAL A 19 5.21 0.27 20.56
C VAL A 19 6.41 1.20 20.35
N GLY A 20 6.25 2.18 19.48
CA GLY A 20 7.29 3.08 19.00
C GLY A 20 8.17 2.51 17.87
N LYS A 21 8.02 1.24 17.48
CA LYS A 21 8.75 0.69 16.33
C LYS A 21 8.12 1.13 15.02
N VAL A 22 9.00 1.33 14.05
CA VAL A 22 8.67 1.68 12.67
C VAL A 22 8.86 0.45 11.80
N VAL A 23 7.82 0.04 11.08
CA VAL A 23 7.80 -1.16 10.25
C VAL A 23 6.98 -0.94 8.97
N PRO A 24 7.31 -1.62 7.86
CA PRO A 24 6.53 -1.51 6.63
C PRO A 24 5.26 -2.37 6.69
N VAL A 25 4.21 -1.89 6.02
CA VAL A 25 2.98 -2.64 5.77
C VAL A 25 3.25 -3.71 4.71
N LYS A 26 2.93 -4.97 5.03
CA LYS A 26 3.09 -6.12 4.13
C LYS A 26 1.82 -6.53 3.42
N GLY A 27 0.66 -6.22 3.99
CA GLY A 27 -0.63 -6.57 3.40
C GLY A 27 -1.79 -6.17 4.29
N PHE A 28 -2.99 -6.44 3.79
CA PHE A 28 -4.25 -6.13 4.45
C PHE A 28 -5.02 -7.44 4.68
N ARG A 29 -5.86 -7.46 5.71
CA ARG A 29 -6.77 -8.58 5.93
C ARG A 29 -7.99 -8.41 5.03
N GLU A 30 -8.26 -9.37 4.14
CA GLU A 30 -9.33 -9.26 3.14
C GLU A 30 -10.73 -9.12 3.77
N ASP A 31 -10.95 -9.70 4.95
CA ASP A 31 -12.23 -9.57 5.68
C ASP A 31 -12.44 -8.19 6.34
N THR A 32 -11.37 -7.43 6.57
CA THR A 32 -11.43 -6.17 7.34
C THR A 32 -10.38 -5.19 6.85
N GLU A 33 -10.80 -4.18 6.09
CA GLU A 33 -9.93 -3.11 5.58
C GLU A 33 -9.23 -2.30 6.70
N THR A 34 -9.68 -2.47 7.95
CA THR A 34 -9.13 -1.83 9.14
C THR A 34 -7.98 -2.60 9.78
N MET A 35 -7.65 -3.82 9.33
CA MET A 35 -6.55 -4.61 9.85
C MET A 35 -5.42 -4.79 8.83
N VAL A 36 -4.19 -4.53 9.27
CA VAL A 36 -2.99 -4.61 8.43
C VAL A 36 -1.96 -5.57 9.01
N LYS A 37 -1.27 -6.28 8.11
CA LYS A 37 -0.17 -7.17 8.43
C LYS A 37 1.15 -6.41 8.32
N LEU A 38 1.92 -6.38 9.40
CA LEU A 38 3.17 -5.63 9.48
C LEU A 38 4.40 -6.53 9.29
N GLY A 39 5.41 -6.03 8.59
CA GLY A 39 6.63 -6.77 8.26
C GLY A 39 7.73 -6.65 9.31
N PHE A 40 7.66 -7.45 10.38
CA PHE A 40 8.70 -7.47 11.43
C PHE A 40 9.95 -8.28 11.05
N GLY A 41 10.61 -7.98 9.92
CA GLY A 41 11.92 -8.54 9.54
C GLY A 41 12.06 -10.07 9.59
N ARG A 42 13.31 -10.56 9.45
CA ARG A 42 13.64 -11.99 9.66
C ARG A 42 13.96 -12.23 11.14
N GLY A 43 12.93 -12.31 11.97
CA GLY A 43 13.03 -12.67 13.38
C GLY A 43 12.07 -13.80 13.73
N ARG A 44 12.38 -14.58 14.76
CA ARG A 44 11.45 -15.57 15.30
C ARG A 44 10.18 -14.83 15.76
N PRO A 45 8.97 -15.24 15.35
CA PRO A 45 7.75 -14.62 15.86
C PRO A 45 7.77 -14.71 17.39
N ALA A 46 7.68 -13.55 18.06
CA ALA A 46 7.59 -13.52 19.50
C ALA A 46 6.27 -14.20 19.89
N ALA A 47 6.33 -15.19 20.78
CA ALA A 47 5.13 -15.86 21.28
C ALA A 47 4.17 -14.81 21.84
N GLY A 48 2.94 -14.75 21.31
CA GLY A 48 1.92 -13.77 21.71
C GLY A 48 1.90 -12.46 20.91
N ARG A 49 2.76 -12.27 19.89
CA ARG A 49 2.63 -11.11 18.99
C ARG A 49 1.50 -11.35 17.98
N PRO A 50 0.54 -10.42 17.85
CA PRO A 50 -0.49 -10.51 16.82
C PRO A 50 0.12 -10.33 15.42
N GLU A 51 -0.41 -11.06 14.44
CA GLU A 51 0.01 -10.91 13.03
C GLU A 51 -0.61 -9.67 12.37
N PHE A 52 -1.77 -9.25 12.86
CA PHE A 52 -2.56 -8.14 12.33
C PHE A 52 -2.72 -7.04 13.38
N PHE A 53 -2.63 -5.80 12.92
CA PHE A 53 -2.74 -4.59 13.73
C PHE A 53 -3.83 -3.71 13.15
N SER A 54 -4.60 -3.04 14.01
CA SER A 54 -5.63 -2.10 13.56
C SER A 54 -4.98 -0.84 13.02
N VAL A 55 -5.52 -0.28 11.94
CA VAL A 55 -5.03 1.00 11.37
C VAL A 55 -5.13 2.18 12.35
N ASP A 56 -6.05 2.13 13.31
CA ASP A 56 -6.26 3.17 14.33
C ASP A 56 -5.11 3.23 15.36
N ASP A 57 -4.45 2.08 15.59
CA ASP A 57 -3.32 1.96 16.53
C ASP A 57 -1.96 2.30 15.86
N LEU A 58 -1.98 2.73 14.59
CA LEU A 58 -0.81 2.94 13.75
C LEU A 58 -0.77 4.36 13.17
N THR A 59 0.37 5.03 13.27
CA THR A 59 0.62 6.31 12.59
C THR A 59 1.48 6.10 11.36
N VAL A 60 1.04 6.59 10.20
CA VAL A 60 1.86 6.60 8.99
C VAL A 60 2.98 7.62 9.17
N VAL A 61 4.23 7.15 9.18
CA VAL A 61 5.41 8.02 9.39
C VAL A 61 6.14 8.33 8.09
N ASN A 62 6.01 7.48 7.08
CA ASN A 62 6.51 7.78 5.75
C ASN A 62 5.62 7.11 4.70
N VAL A 63 5.06 7.91 3.80
CA VAL A 63 4.36 7.43 2.62
C VAL A 63 5.45 7.17 1.59
N HIS A 64 5.91 5.92 1.50
CA HIS A 64 6.86 5.59 0.44
C HIS A 64 6.06 5.53 -0.86
N ILE A 65 6.06 6.65 -1.58
CA ILE A 65 5.60 6.72 -2.98
C ILE A 65 6.68 6.05 -3.82
N LEU A 66 6.81 4.72 -3.71
CA LEU A 66 7.59 3.94 -4.68
C LEU A 66 6.74 3.84 -5.95
N GLY A 67 6.75 4.92 -6.73
CA GLY A 67 6.28 5.01 -8.11
C GLY A 67 4.76 4.86 -8.30
N ASP A 68 4.01 5.95 -8.34
CA ASP A 68 3.83 6.64 -9.63
C ASP A 68 5.13 6.74 -10.45
N THR A 69 5.56 5.62 -11.04
CA THR A 69 5.55 5.63 -12.50
C THR A 69 4.05 5.70 -12.80
N GLU A 70 3.46 6.89 -13.00
CA GLU A 70 3.73 7.61 -14.23
C GLU A 70 4.16 6.58 -15.28
N ASN A 71 3.17 5.79 -15.68
CA ASN A 71 3.10 5.42 -17.06
C ASN A 71 2.51 6.62 -17.81
N PRO A 72 3.30 7.62 -18.27
CA PRO A 72 2.92 8.37 -19.45
C PRO A 72 3.28 7.51 -20.68
N ALA A 73 2.79 6.28 -20.75
CA ALA A 73 2.53 5.64 -22.04
C ALA A 73 1.01 5.62 -22.15
N SER A 74 0.36 6.51 -22.88
CA SER A 74 0.82 7.30 -24.00
C SER A 74 0.04 8.61 -24.01
N SER A 75 0.71 9.73 -24.26
CA SER A 75 0.06 10.82 -24.96
C SER A 75 -0.64 10.29 -26.21
N GLU A 76 -1.73 10.98 -26.56
CA GLU A 76 -2.54 10.86 -27.78
C GLU A 76 -3.85 10.06 -27.64
N ASP A 77 -4.80 10.67 -26.91
CA ASP A 77 -6.10 10.94 -27.53
C ASP A 77 -5.91 11.71 -28.85
N VAL A 78 -6.80 11.47 -29.84
CA VAL A 78 -6.90 12.07 -31.21
C VAL A 78 -6.19 11.19 -32.27
N GLU A 79 -6.86 10.44 -33.16
CA GLU A 79 -7.96 10.85 -34.02
C GLU A 79 -9.13 9.85 -34.06
N GLN A 80 -10.33 10.44 -33.96
CA GLN A 80 -11.58 9.82 -34.37
C GLN A 80 -11.61 9.64 -35.89
N THR A 81 -12.21 8.51 -36.29
CA THR A 81 -13.07 8.32 -37.46
C THR A 81 -13.47 9.59 -38.22
N VAL A 82 -12.89 9.78 -39.40
CA VAL A 82 -13.46 10.39 -40.63
C VAL A 82 -12.72 9.72 -41.79
N GLU A 83 -13.24 9.35 -42.95
CA GLU A 83 -14.55 9.41 -43.57
C GLU A 83 -14.41 8.48 -44.79
N SER A 84 -15.42 7.64 -45.03
CA SER A 84 -15.56 6.93 -46.29
C SER A 84 -15.87 7.91 -47.41
N LEU A 85 -15.39 7.61 -48.63
CA LEU A 85 -15.79 8.15 -49.94
C LEU A 85 -15.26 9.53 -50.35
N GLN A 86 -14.35 9.57 -51.34
CA GLN A 86 -14.63 10.17 -52.66
C GLN A 86 -13.54 9.89 -53.71
N ASP A 87 -13.99 9.35 -54.84
CA ASP A 87 -13.55 9.55 -56.24
C ASP A 87 -12.12 10.02 -56.57
N LYS A 88 -11.37 9.20 -57.33
CA LYS A 88 -11.10 9.36 -58.78
C LYS A 88 -9.90 8.50 -59.19
N GLU A 89 -10.10 7.63 -60.18
CA GLU A 89 -9.51 7.71 -61.54
C GLU A 89 -10.11 6.64 -62.46
#